data_AF-X1MVC3-F1
#
_entry.id   AF-X1MVC3-F1
#
_cell.length_a   1.000
_cell.length_b   1.000
_cell.length_c   1.000
_cell.angle_alpha   90.00
_cell.angle_beta   90.00
_cell.angle_gamma   90.00
#
_symmetry.space_group_name_H-M   'P 1'
#
loop_
_entity.id
_entity.type
_entity.pdbx_description
1 polymer ?
#
loop_
_entity_poly.entity_id
_entity_poly.type
_entity_poly.pdbx_seq_one_letter_code
_entity_poly.pdbx_strand_id
1 'polypeptide(L)' 'DFGVRQGEFVVILGPNGAGKTTLIKVLATIMNPSSGRVLIGGLNPKNDAGEIRRQIGVVTHWLSGYGLEAEYLFWGD' A
#
# COMPACT_ATOMS: atom_id res chain seq x y z
N ASP A 1 -3.78 14.90 5.39
CA ASP A 1 -2.47 14.59 4.81
C ASP A 1 -1.83 13.51 5.67
N PHE A 2 -1.18 12.53 5.06
CA PHE A 2 -0.63 11.34 5.73
C PHE A 2 0.70 10.97 5.07
N GLY A 3 1.72 10.71 5.89
CA GLY A 3 3.06 10.36 5.42
C GLY A 3 3.68 9.31 6.33
N VAL A 4 4.53 8.49 5.73
CA VAL A 4 5.30 7.44 6.41
C VAL A 4 6.76 7.65 6.05
N ARG A 5 7.63 7.66 7.05
CA ARG A 5 9.07 7.78 6.85
C ARG A 5 9.69 6.40 6.62
N GLN A 6 10.85 6.38 5.96
CA GLN A 6 11.63 5.16 5.83
C GLN A 6 11.93 4.58 7.22
N GLY A 7 11.73 3.26 7.37
CA GLY A 7 11.91 2.54 8.63
C GLY A 7 10.72 2.60 9.59
N GLU A 8 9.67 3.38 9.31
CA GLU A 8 8.45 3.35 10.12
C GLU A 8 7.59 2.12 9.78
N PHE A 9 7.09 1.46 10.82
CA PHE A 9 6.10 0.40 10.70
C PHE A 9 4.71 0.98 10.95
N VAL A 10 3.80 0.80 9.99
CA VAL A 10 2.44 1.35 10.06
C VAL A 10 1.42 0.23 9.89
N VAL A 11 0.37 0.29 10.70
CA VAL A 11 -0.81 -0.57 10.59
C VAL A 11 -2.00 0.24 10.11
N ILE A 12 -2.67 -0.22 9.04
CA ILE A 12 -3.89 0.39 8.52
C ILE A 12 -5.09 -0.31 9.17
N LEU A 13 -5.84 0.41 10.01
CA LEU A 13 -7.01 -0.11 10.71
C LEU A 13 -8.29 0.56 10.23
N GLY A 14 -9.41 -0.18 10.27
CA GLY A 14 -10.73 0.35 9.92
C GLY A 14 -11.73 -0.77 9.60
N PRO A 15 -13.04 -0.46 9.56
CA PRO A 15 -14.09 -1.43 9.26
C PRO A 15 -13.96 -2.00 7.83
N ASN A 16 -14.69 -3.09 7.56
CA ASN A 16 -14.80 -3.62 6.20
C ASN A 16 -15.44 -2.58 5.28
N GLY A 17 -14.90 -2.46 4.07
CA GLY A 17 -15.32 -1.43 3.12
C GLY A 17 -14.71 -0.04 3.33
N ALA A 18 -13.92 0.20 4.39
CA ALA A 18 -13.25 1.49 4.61
C ALA A 18 -12.15 1.83 3.57
N GLY A 19 -11.83 0.89 2.66
CA GLY A 19 -10.87 1.12 1.58
C GLY A 19 -9.42 0.72 1.91
N LYS A 20 -9.18 -0.08 2.96
CA LYS A 20 -7.83 -0.56 3.34
C LYS A 20 -7.13 -1.31 2.19
N THR A 21 -7.80 -2.33 1.65
CA THR A 21 -7.37 -3.12 0.50
C THR A 21 -7.18 -2.24 -0.74
N THR A 22 -8.04 -1.25 -0.94
CA THR A 22 -7.91 -0.27 -2.03
C THR A 22 -6.65 0.58 -1.87
N LEU A 23 -6.39 1.11 -0.66
CA LEU A 23 -5.21 1.90 -0.36
C LEU A 23 -3.94 1.09 -0.59
N ILE A 24 -3.89 -0.16 -0.12
CA ILE A 24 -2.72 -1.01 -0.31
C ILE A 24 -2.51 -1.35 -1.78
N LYS A 25 -3.57 -1.62 -2.56
CA LYS A 25 -3.45 -1.77 -4.02
C LYS A 25 -2.90 -0.53 -4.72
N VAL A 26 -3.25 0.67 -4.23
CA VAL A 26 -2.67 1.92 -4.74
C VAL A 26 -1.19 2.02 -4.41
N LEU A 27 -0.81 1.76 -3.15
CA LEU A 27 0.59 1.79 -2.72
C LEU A 27 1.46 0.72 -3.40
N ALA A 28 0.88 -0.46 -3.64
CA ALA A 28 1.47 -1.55 -4.40
C ALA A 28 1.56 -1.27 -5.92
N THR A 29 1.10 -0.11 -6.37
CA THR A 29 1.02 0.29 -7.80
C THR A 29 0.17 -0.65 -8.67
N ILE A 30 -0.74 -1.41 -8.04
CA ILE A 30 -1.71 -2.29 -8.73
C ILE A 30 -2.91 -1.49 -9.22
N MET A 31 -3.23 -0.39 -8.54
CA MET A 31 -4.36 0.49 -8.84
C MET A 31 -3.91 1.96 -8.85
N ASN A 32 -4.45 2.77 -9.75
CA ASN A 32 -4.25 4.22 -9.69
C ASN A 32 -5.25 4.86 -8.72
N PRO A 33 -4.86 5.89 -7.95
CA PRO A 33 -5.81 6.64 -7.16
C PRO A 33 -6.81 7.34 -8.07
N SER A 34 -8.11 7.31 -7.71
CA SER A 34 -9.15 7.99 -8.48
C SER A 34 -9.06 9.53 -8.36
N SER A 35 -8.49 10.03 -7.27
CA SER A 35 -8.24 11.45 -7.03
C SER A 35 -7.09 11.64 -6.03
N GLY A 36 -6.60 12.87 -5.89
CA GLY A 36 -5.49 13.20 -4.99
C GLY A 36 -4.12 12.84 -5.55
N ARG A 37 -3.12 12.74 -4.66
CA ARG A 37 -1.72 12.47 -5.01
C ARG A 37 -1.13 11.48 -4.00
N VAL A 38 -0.35 10.54 -4.52
CA VAL A 38 0.45 9.60 -3.74
C VAL A 38 1.89 9.71 -4.23
N LEU A 39 2.83 9.78 -3.31
CA LEU A 39 4.26 9.72 -3.58
C LEU A 39 4.87 8.61 -2.75
N ILE A 40 5.75 7.83 -3.37
CA ILE A 40 6.35 6.64 -2.79
C ILE A 40 7.86 6.76 -3.03
N GLY A 41 8.65 7.03 -1.98
CA GLY A 41 10.07 7.37 -2.15
C GLY A 41 10.31 8.61 -3.02
N GLY A 42 9.34 9.53 -3.08
CA GLY A 42 9.36 10.68 -3.99
C GLY A 42 8.90 10.39 -5.43
N LEU A 43 8.59 9.14 -5.75
CA LEU A 43 8.15 8.70 -7.08
C LEU A 43 6.62 8.71 -7.22
N ASN A 44 6.14 8.88 -8.45
CA ASN A 44 4.72 8.88 -8.77
C ASN A 44 4.28 7.49 -9.28
N PRO A 45 3.36 6.79 -8.61
CA PRO A 45 2.87 5.46 -9.04
C PRO A 45 2.40 5.39 -10.49
N LYS A 46 1.88 6.49 -11.05
CA LYS A 46 1.39 6.54 -12.43
C LYS A 46 2.50 6.41 -13.47
N ASN A 47 3.69 6.94 -13.17
CA ASN A 47 4.79 7.06 -14.13
C ASN A 47 5.96 6.13 -13.77
N ASP A 48 6.13 5.81 -12.49
CA ASP A 48 7.35 5.21 -11.94
C ASP A 48 7.10 3.82 -11.33
N ALA A 49 5.98 3.17 -11.67
CA ALA A 49 5.54 1.91 -11.04
C ALA A 49 6.63 0.82 -11.03
N GLY A 50 7.40 0.69 -12.11
CA GLY A 50 8.47 -0.31 -12.19
C GLY A 50 9.61 -0.08 -11.21
N GLU A 51 9.99 1.19 -10.98
CA GLU A 51 11.00 1.55 -9.96
C GLU A 51 10.43 1.36 -8.57
N ILE A 52 9.20 1.81 -8.32
CA ILE A 52 8.54 1.64 -7.03
C ILE A 52 8.46 0.16 -6.63
N ARG A 53 8.07 -0.74 -7.54
CA ARG A 53 7.98 -2.18 -7.25
C ARG A 53 9.32 -2.83 -6.89
N ARG A 54 10.47 -2.22 -7.23
CA ARG A 54 11.78 -2.70 -6.78
C ARG A 54 12.10 -2.33 -5.33
N GLN A 55 11.42 -1.31 -4.79
CA GLN A 55 11.66 -0.76 -3.47
C GLN A 55 10.63 -1.21 -2.42
N ILE A 56 9.59 -1.94 -2.85
CA ILE A 56 8.50 -2.38 -1.98
C ILE A 56 8.27 -3.89 -2.03
N GLY A 57 8.02 -4.47 -0.85
CA GLY A 57 7.51 -5.81 -0.70
C GLY A 57 6.01 -5.76 -0.35
N VAL A 58 5.20 -6.59 -1.01
CA VAL A 58 3.76 -6.73 -0.69
C VAL A 58 3.49 -8.16 -0.30
N VAL A 59 2.95 -8.35 0.90
CA VAL A 59 2.52 -9.66 1.39
C VAL A 59 1.02 -9.62 1.61
N THR A 60 0.30 -10.45 0.85
CA THR A 60 -1.15 -10.60 0.97
C THR A 60 -1.48 -12.01 1.46
N HIS A 61 -2.25 -12.10 2.54
CA HIS A 61 -2.74 -13.37 3.06
C HIS A 61 -4.26 -13.32 3.20
N TRP A 62 -4.92 -14.26 2.53
CA TRP A 62 -6.35 -14.48 2.71
C TRP A 62 -6.55 -15.51 3.81
N LEU A 63 -6.89 -15.06 5.02
CA LEU A 63 -7.21 -15.95 6.14
C LEU A 63 -8.68 -16.33 6.10
N SER A 64 -9.00 -17.30 5.25
CA SER A 64 -10.36 -17.80 4.97
C SER A 64 -11.16 -18.15 6.23
N GLY A 65 -10.50 -18.52 7.33
CA GLY A 65 -11.14 -18.93 8.58
C GLY A 65 -11.63 -17.79 9.49
N TYR A 66 -11.18 -16.55 9.29
CA TYR A 66 -11.48 -15.43 10.20
C TYR A 66 -12.18 -14.25 9.53
N GLY A 67 -12.36 -14.26 8.21
CA GLY A 67 -12.96 -13.13 7.48
C GLY A 67 -12.14 -11.84 7.56
N LEU A 68 -10.83 -11.96 7.81
CA LEU A 68 -9.89 -10.84 7.93
C LEU A 68 -8.94 -10.86 6.73
N GLU A 69 -8.85 -9.73 6.02
CA GLU A 69 -7.78 -9.46 5.08
C GLU A 69 -6.68 -8.70 5.81
N ALA A 70 -5.49 -9.31 5.88
CA ALA A 70 -4.28 -8.65 6.33
C ALA A 70 -3.35 -8.50 5.14
N GLU A 71 -3.00 -7.25 4.84
CA GLU A 71 -2.09 -6.91 3.77
C GLU A 71 -0.97 -6.05 4.36
N TYR A 72 0.27 -6.43 4.07
CA TYR A 72 1.47 -5.77 4.58
C TYR A 72 2.25 -5.17 3.43
N LEU A 73 2.70 -3.93 3.62
CA LEU A 73 3.59 -3.22 2.71
C LEU A 73 4.91 -2.96 3.43
N PHE A 74 6.01 -3.41 2.84
CA PHE A 74 7.36 -3.17 3.32
C PHE A 74 8.04 -2.17 2.39
N TRP A 75 8.82 -1.25 2.96
CA TRP A 75 9.60 -0.24 2.24
C TRP A 75 11.08 -0.40 2.58
N GLY A 76 11.91 -0.73 1.58
CA GLY A 76 13.35 -0.97 1.74
C GLY A 76 13.81 -2.31 1.14
N ASP A 77 15.13 -2.54 1.23
CA ASP A 77 15.77 -3.83 0.92
C ASP A 77 15.46 -4.90 1.98
#